data_AF-W8YMW6-F1
#
_entry.id   AF-W8YMW6-F1
#
_cell.length_a   1.000
_cell.length_b   1.000
_cell.length_c   1.000
_cell.angle_alpha   90.00
_cell.angle_beta   90.00
_cell.angle_gamma   90.00
#
_symmetry.space_group_name_H-M   'P 1'
#
loop_
_entity.id
_entity.type
_entity.pdbx_description
1 polymer ?
#
loop_
_entity_poly.entity_id
_entity_poly.type
_entity_poly.pdbx_seq_one_letter_code
_entity_poly.pdbx_strand_id
1 'polypeptide(L)'
;MLRSRGVKVDPRHIFITAGTTQALHILADLLHKDGCSFVVENPSHPSTSTIMMDKGYSCRWLKADGAGADVDSLDGERVSAVCVTPSHQFPLGGILPASRRAALIRMAEEHGFYIVEDDYDSEFRYSGAPVSPIYSMDSSRTIYAGTFSKTLFPALRIGFVILPEPLHEEWSRRRTFAGVQNPMLEQAALAEFLRSRRMDKHMRLMRREYGEKRCLLLSAIDRVFGSGASCQGDASGLHLVLEVAGLQCGKTFAAESLEAGVRAYPLIEYCHDGEDGENGFRSKLLLGYGHLDPARIEEQVRILHAFLARWMSRQARI
;
A
#
# COMPACT_ATOMS: atom_id res chain seq x y z
N MET A 1 5.91 16.84 -1.98
CA MET A 1 6.16 16.79 -0.53
C MET A 1 5.64 18.04 0.18
N LEU A 2 6.29 19.21 0.15
CA LEU A 2 5.85 20.35 1.00
C LEU A 2 4.38 20.73 0.86
N ARG A 3 3.88 20.88 -0.37
CA ARG A 3 2.47 21.26 -0.62
C ARG A 3 1.46 20.16 -0.30
N SER A 4 1.81 18.89 -0.51
CA SER A 4 0.90 17.74 -0.41
C SER A 4 0.94 17.05 0.95
N ARG A 5 2.11 17.03 1.59
CA ARG A 5 2.44 16.27 2.80
C ARG A 5 3.00 17.15 3.93
N GLY A 6 3.20 18.45 3.70
CA GLY A 6 3.78 19.37 4.71
C GLY A 6 5.28 19.20 4.95
N VAL A 7 5.96 18.33 4.18
CA VAL A 7 7.37 17.98 4.41
C VAL A 7 8.30 18.77 3.51
N LYS A 8 9.21 19.54 4.11
CA LYS A 8 10.35 20.14 3.42
C LYS A 8 11.49 19.12 3.36
N VAL A 9 12.01 18.86 2.17
CA VAL A 9 13.05 17.87 1.92
C VAL A 9 14.17 18.55 1.15
N ASP A 10 15.42 18.33 1.56
CA ASP A 10 16.58 18.73 0.76
C ASP A 10 16.62 17.88 -0.52
N PRO A 11 16.64 18.47 -1.72
CA PRO A 11 16.70 17.71 -2.97
C PRO A 11 17.85 16.69 -3.04
N ARG A 12 18.95 16.90 -2.32
CA ARG A 12 20.08 15.96 -2.25
C ARG A 12 19.72 14.63 -1.60
N HIS A 13 18.62 14.59 -0.83
CA HIS A 13 18.14 13.37 -0.17
C HIS A 13 17.16 12.59 -1.04
N ILE A 14 16.77 13.14 -2.20
CA ILE A 14 15.76 12.57 -3.08
C ILE A 14 16.44 11.83 -4.23
N PHE A 15 16.16 10.54 -4.36
CA PHE A 15 16.68 9.71 -5.43
C PHE A 15 15.54 9.18 -6.30
N ILE A 16 15.60 9.46 -7.60
CA ILE A 16 14.59 9.03 -8.55
C ILE A 16 14.71 7.53 -8.83
N THR A 17 13.57 6.86 -8.89
CA THR A 17 13.45 5.42 -9.14
C THR A 17 12.41 5.15 -10.22
N ALA A 18 12.44 3.95 -10.78
CA ALA A 18 11.43 3.42 -11.68
C ALA A 18 10.20 2.91 -10.90
N GLY A 19 9.73 3.69 -9.91
CA GLY A 19 8.68 3.32 -8.97
C GLY A 19 9.19 2.54 -7.75
N THR A 20 8.29 2.29 -6.80
CA THR A 20 8.58 1.64 -5.51
C THR A 20 9.23 0.27 -5.67
N THR A 21 8.85 -0.54 -6.66
CA THR A 21 9.45 -1.87 -6.89
C THR A 21 10.97 -1.80 -7.12
N GLN A 22 11.45 -0.89 -7.97
CA GLN A 22 12.90 -0.73 -8.17
C GLN A 22 13.57 -0.21 -6.88
N ALA A 23 12.90 0.71 -6.18
CA ALA A 23 13.39 1.21 -4.92
C ALA A 23 13.59 0.06 -3.91
N LEU A 24 12.59 -0.80 -3.72
CA LEU A 24 12.64 -1.93 -2.81
C LEU A 24 13.74 -2.94 -3.20
N HIS A 25 13.97 -3.20 -4.48
CA HIS A 25 15.09 -4.05 -4.91
C HIS A 25 16.44 -3.51 -4.45
N ILE A 26 16.67 -2.20 -4.58
CA ILE A 26 17.93 -1.55 -4.17
C ILE A 26 18.01 -1.48 -2.65
N LEU A 27 16.90 -1.12 -1.97
CA LEU A 27 16.82 -1.04 -0.52
C LEU A 27 17.05 -2.41 0.14
N ALA A 28 16.56 -3.50 -0.45
CA ALA A 28 16.79 -4.84 0.08
C ALA A 28 18.29 -5.13 0.20
N ASP A 29 19.07 -4.87 -0.85
CA ASP A 29 20.52 -5.13 -0.78
C ASP A 29 21.28 -4.09 0.06
N LEU A 30 20.76 -2.86 0.14
CA LEU A 30 21.36 -1.76 0.91
C LEU A 30 21.18 -1.93 2.41
N LEU A 31 20.02 -2.42 2.84
CA LEU A 31 19.62 -2.50 4.25
C LEU A 31 19.86 -3.88 4.87
N HIS A 32 20.18 -4.89 4.04
CA HIS A 32 20.49 -6.24 4.52
C HIS A 32 21.64 -6.21 5.53
N LYS A 33 21.45 -6.91 6.65
CA LYS A 33 22.46 -7.16 7.67
C LYS A 33 22.48 -8.65 7.97
N ASP A 34 23.67 -9.23 8.03
CA ASP A 34 23.80 -10.66 8.32
C ASP A 34 23.21 -11.02 9.68
N GLY A 35 22.46 -12.13 9.72
CA GLY A 35 21.76 -12.59 10.92
C GLY A 35 20.56 -11.73 11.33
N CYS A 36 20.17 -10.73 10.54
CA CYS A 36 18.99 -9.90 10.75
C CYS A 36 17.92 -10.14 9.69
N SER A 37 16.66 -9.89 10.05
CA SER A 37 15.50 -10.07 9.17
C SER A 37 14.90 -8.75 8.74
N PHE A 38 14.35 -8.70 7.54
CA PHE A 38 13.33 -7.71 7.19
C PHE A 38 12.05 -8.03 7.94
N VAL A 39 11.32 -7.00 8.36
CA VAL A 39 10.01 -7.13 8.97
C VAL A 39 9.01 -6.47 8.05
N VAL A 40 7.96 -7.19 7.66
CA VAL A 40 6.95 -6.72 6.70
C VAL A 40 5.58 -6.89 7.31
N GLU A 41 4.70 -5.88 7.14
CA GLU A 41 3.29 -5.99 7.51
C GLU A 41 2.65 -7.28 6.96
N ASN A 42 1.75 -7.88 7.71
CA ASN A 42 0.94 -9.02 7.30
C ASN A 42 -0.52 -8.79 7.71
N PRO A 43 -1.46 -8.71 6.75
CA PRO A 43 -1.28 -8.82 5.30
C PRO A 43 -0.51 -7.65 4.67
N SER A 44 0.11 -7.85 3.50
CA SER A 44 0.73 -6.77 2.71
C SER A 44 0.84 -7.08 1.23
N HIS A 45 1.31 -6.10 0.44
CA HIS A 45 1.55 -6.31 -0.98
C HIS A 45 2.68 -7.34 -1.18
N PRO A 46 2.48 -8.45 -1.93
CA PRO A 46 3.44 -9.56 -1.96
C PRO A 46 4.81 -9.16 -2.47
N SER A 47 4.87 -8.17 -3.37
CA SER A 47 6.15 -7.72 -3.92
C SER A 47 7.16 -7.32 -2.85
N THR A 48 6.72 -6.76 -1.72
CA THR A 48 7.65 -6.31 -0.68
C THR A 48 8.44 -7.49 -0.14
N SER A 49 7.75 -8.51 0.37
CA SER A 49 8.39 -9.71 0.91
C SER A 49 9.04 -10.58 -0.17
N THR A 50 8.39 -10.76 -1.33
CA THR A 50 8.94 -11.56 -2.44
C THR A 50 10.29 -11.03 -2.90
N ILE A 51 10.46 -9.70 -3.02
CA ILE A 51 11.76 -9.11 -3.41
C ILE A 51 12.88 -9.51 -2.44
N MET A 52 12.61 -9.54 -1.14
CA MET A 52 13.60 -9.87 -0.11
C MET A 52 13.87 -11.38 -0.10
N MET A 53 12.83 -12.20 -0.17
CA MET A 53 12.93 -13.65 -0.18
C MET A 53 13.63 -14.21 -1.42
N ASP A 54 13.35 -13.66 -2.61
CA ASP A 54 14.02 -14.05 -3.86
C ASP A 54 15.53 -13.78 -3.84
N LYS A 55 15.97 -12.82 -3.01
CA LYS A 55 17.39 -12.53 -2.74
C LYS A 55 18.00 -13.42 -1.66
N GLY A 56 17.22 -14.30 -1.05
CA GLY A 56 17.64 -15.15 0.06
C GLY A 56 17.65 -14.45 1.43
N TYR A 57 17.05 -13.27 1.56
CA TYR A 57 16.99 -12.54 2.82
C TYR A 57 15.83 -13.00 3.69
N SER A 58 16.08 -13.12 5.00
CA SER A 58 15.06 -13.52 5.96
C SER A 58 13.98 -12.44 6.13
N CYS A 59 12.72 -12.86 6.17
CA CYS A 59 11.58 -12.00 6.46
C CYS A 59 10.82 -12.52 7.69
N ARG A 60 10.40 -11.59 8.55
CA ARG A 60 9.44 -11.80 9.64
C ARG A 60 8.18 -11.01 9.35
N TRP A 61 7.06 -11.52 9.84
CA TRP A 61 5.74 -10.91 9.63
C TRP A 61 5.35 -10.07 10.83
N LEU A 62 4.91 -8.85 10.58
CA LEU A 62 4.34 -7.96 11.59
C LEU A 62 2.84 -7.88 11.37
N LYS A 63 2.05 -8.36 12.33
CA LYS A 63 0.60 -8.32 12.22
C LYS A 63 0.11 -6.90 11.94
N ALA A 64 -0.86 -6.76 11.03
CA ALA A 64 -1.58 -5.52 10.81
C ALA A 64 -3.05 -5.68 11.21
N ASP A 65 -3.58 -4.70 11.92
CA ASP A 65 -4.98 -4.60 12.31
C ASP A 65 -5.70 -3.48 11.55
N GLY A 66 -6.94 -3.15 11.92
CA GLY A 66 -7.71 -2.08 11.29
C GLY A 66 -7.09 -0.68 11.42
N ALA A 67 -6.09 -0.49 12.28
CA ALA A 67 -5.31 0.72 12.42
C ALA A 67 -3.93 0.63 11.73
N GLY A 68 -3.58 -0.50 11.10
CA GLY A 68 -2.29 -0.73 10.45
C GLY A 68 -1.36 -1.63 11.28
N ALA A 69 -0.05 -1.51 11.09
CA ALA A 69 0.94 -2.32 11.82
C ALA A 69 0.70 -2.34 13.34
N ASP A 70 0.74 -3.53 13.95
CA ASP A 70 0.73 -3.76 15.38
C ASP A 70 2.14 -3.62 15.95
N VAL A 71 2.60 -2.37 16.06
CA VAL A 71 3.96 -2.04 16.50
C VAL A 71 4.27 -2.57 17.90
N ASP A 72 3.26 -2.77 18.75
CA ASP A 72 3.46 -3.26 20.11
C ASP A 72 3.85 -4.74 20.14
N SER A 73 3.54 -5.51 19.09
CA SER A 73 3.96 -6.90 18.93
C SER A 73 5.33 -7.06 18.24
N LEU A 74 5.97 -5.95 17.86
CA LEU A 74 7.24 -5.98 17.15
C LEU A 74 8.40 -6.28 18.11
N ASP A 75 9.11 -7.38 17.83
CA ASP A 75 10.42 -7.65 18.41
C ASP A 75 11.52 -6.96 17.59
N GLY A 76 12.14 -5.93 18.18
CA GLY A 76 13.18 -5.12 17.57
C GLY A 76 14.54 -5.80 17.41
N GLU A 77 14.76 -6.97 18.03
CA GLU A 77 16.05 -7.65 17.92
C GLU A 77 16.28 -8.21 16.50
N ARG A 78 17.54 -8.14 16.04
CA ARG A 78 17.98 -8.69 14.75
C ARG A 78 17.10 -8.23 13.58
N VAL A 79 16.78 -6.95 13.53
CA VAL A 79 16.02 -6.33 12.43
C VAL A 79 16.94 -5.56 11.50
N SER A 80 16.81 -5.82 10.20
CA SER A 80 17.44 -5.04 9.13
C SER A 80 16.64 -3.77 8.87
N ALA A 81 15.36 -3.95 8.53
CA ALA A 81 14.40 -2.87 8.32
C ALA A 81 12.96 -3.33 8.54
N VAL A 82 12.08 -2.40 8.91
CA VAL A 82 10.64 -2.60 9.04
C VAL A 82 9.94 -1.87 7.89
N CYS A 83 9.18 -2.58 7.06
CA CYS A 83 8.43 -2.04 5.93
C CYS A 83 6.96 -1.84 6.31
N VAL A 84 6.49 -0.59 6.22
CA VAL A 84 5.13 -0.19 6.62
C VAL A 84 4.46 0.69 5.57
N THR A 85 3.13 0.64 5.52
CA THR A 85 2.29 1.49 4.66
C THR A 85 1.40 2.41 5.52
N PRO A 86 1.99 3.35 6.28
CA PRO A 86 1.34 3.91 7.46
C PRO A 86 0.22 4.89 7.12
N SER A 87 0.22 5.50 5.93
CA SER A 87 -0.81 6.47 5.53
C SER A 87 -2.11 5.80 5.08
N HIS A 88 -2.01 4.56 4.59
CA HIS A 88 -3.12 3.76 4.09
C HIS A 88 -2.63 2.31 3.93
N GLN A 89 -2.83 1.49 4.96
CA GLN A 89 -2.25 0.17 5.04
C GLN A 89 -2.74 -0.68 3.87
N PHE A 90 -1.84 -1.27 3.10
CA PHE A 90 -2.27 -2.19 2.04
C PHE A 90 -2.32 -3.62 2.58
N PRO A 91 -3.44 -4.37 2.47
CA PRO A 91 -4.71 -4.02 1.84
C PRO A 91 -5.82 -3.55 2.80
N LEU A 92 -5.61 -3.47 4.12
CA LEU A 92 -6.69 -3.24 5.11
C LEU A 92 -7.25 -1.80 5.11
N GLY A 93 -6.49 -0.87 4.57
CA GLY A 93 -6.77 0.56 4.51
C GLY A 93 -6.69 1.30 5.86
N GLY A 94 -6.10 0.66 6.87
CA GLY A 94 -5.86 1.26 8.19
C GLY A 94 -4.88 2.44 8.12
N ILE A 95 -5.02 3.40 9.04
CA ILE A 95 -4.10 4.55 9.15
C ILE A 95 -3.32 4.41 10.45
N LEU A 96 -2.00 4.26 10.35
CA LEU A 96 -1.14 4.04 11.52
C LEU A 96 -1.22 5.24 12.48
N PRO A 97 -1.68 5.07 13.74
CA PRO A 97 -1.83 6.16 14.69
C PRO A 97 -0.49 6.81 15.05
N ALA A 98 -0.51 8.08 15.41
CA ALA A 98 0.70 8.83 15.78
C ALA A 98 1.47 8.18 16.94
N SER A 99 0.77 7.56 17.89
CA SER A 99 1.39 6.81 19.00
C SER A 99 2.21 5.61 18.51
N ARG A 100 1.65 4.79 17.61
CA ARG A 100 2.36 3.64 16.99
C ARG A 100 3.51 4.09 16.09
N ARG A 101 3.36 5.20 15.35
CA ARG A 101 4.49 5.81 14.60
C ARG A 101 5.63 6.19 15.53
N ALA A 102 5.33 6.89 16.62
CA ALA A 102 6.33 7.30 17.60
C ALA A 102 6.97 6.10 18.29
N ALA A 103 6.22 5.03 18.58
CA ALA A 103 6.76 3.79 19.11
C ALA A 103 7.73 3.12 18.13
N LEU A 104 7.36 3.04 16.85
CA LEU A 104 8.22 2.45 15.82
C LEU A 104 9.51 3.24 15.64
N ILE A 105 9.44 4.58 15.64
CA ILE A 105 10.62 5.46 15.59
C ILE A 105 11.55 5.21 16.78
N ARG A 106 11.02 5.16 18.01
CA ARG A 106 11.83 4.88 19.21
C ARG A 106 12.53 3.53 19.11
N MET A 107 11.80 2.50 18.68
CA MET A 107 12.34 1.16 18.55
C MET A 107 13.42 1.07 17.46
N ALA A 108 13.23 1.77 16.33
CA ALA A 108 14.21 1.86 15.26
C ALA A 108 15.51 2.50 15.72
N GLU A 109 15.42 3.53 16.56
CA GLU A 109 16.60 4.17 17.16
C GLU A 109 17.30 3.26 18.17
N GLU A 110 16.53 2.65 19.07
CA GLU A 110 17.06 1.76 20.12
C GLU A 110 17.77 0.52 19.55
N HIS A 111 17.21 -0.09 18.50
CA HIS A 111 17.71 -1.34 17.92
C HIS A 111 18.50 -1.14 16.62
N GLY A 112 18.59 0.10 16.13
CA GLY A 112 19.42 0.47 14.98
C GLY A 112 18.93 -0.04 13.62
N PHE A 113 17.64 -0.36 13.46
CA PHE A 113 17.06 -0.71 12.16
C PHE A 113 16.51 0.51 11.40
N TYR A 114 16.21 0.35 10.11
CA TYR A 114 15.57 1.39 9.30
C TYR A 114 14.06 1.15 9.16
N ILE A 115 13.29 2.22 9.03
CA ILE A 115 11.87 2.16 8.67
C ILE A 115 11.76 2.47 7.18
N VAL A 116 11.14 1.58 6.40
CA VAL A 116 10.77 1.84 5.02
C VAL A 116 9.27 2.17 4.99
N GLU A 117 8.96 3.45 4.85
CA GLU A 117 7.61 3.99 4.69
C GLU A 117 7.25 3.99 3.20
N ASP A 118 6.41 3.04 2.76
CA ASP A 118 5.84 3.04 1.40
C ASP A 118 4.54 3.85 1.37
N ASP A 119 4.57 4.96 0.63
CA ASP A 119 3.46 5.90 0.52
C ASP A 119 2.98 5.96 -0.95
N TYR A 120 2.01 5.11 -1.26
CA TYR A 120 1.59 4.85 -2.64
C TYR A 120 0.33 5.58 -3.09
N ASP A 121 -0.53 6.04 -2.17
CA ASP A 121 -1.82 6.67 -2.53
C ASP A 121 -2.33 7.75 -1.56
N SER A 122 -1.50 8.26 -0.65
CA SER A 122 -1.93 9.23 0.37
C SER A 122 -2.40 10.58 -0.19
N GLU A 123 -2.13 10.89 -1.45
CA GLU A 123 -2.68 12.07 -2.13
C GLU A 123 -4.21 12.03 -2.24
N PHE A 124 -4.80 10.82 -2.21
CA PHE A 124 -6.24 10.59 -2.36
C PHE A 124 -6.93 10.38 -1.02
N ARG A 125 -7.01 11.45 -0.22
CA ARG A 125 -7.71 11.42 1.06
C ARG A 125 -9.13 11.97 0.95
N TYR A 126 -10.10 11.25 1.50
CA TYR A 126 -11.53 11.62 1.43
C TYR A 126 -12.13 12.03 2.78
N SER A 127 -11.55 11.56 3.89
CA SER A 127 -12.00 11.89 5.25
C SER A 127 -10.83 12.15 6.20
N GLY A 128 -11.09 12.97 7.22
CA GLY A 128 -10.11 13.32 8.26
C GLY A 128 -9.00 14.28 7.80
N ALA A 129 -8.22 14.76 8.77
CA ALA A 129 -7.07 15.63 8.51
C ALA A 129 -5.95 14.89 7.75
N PRO A 130 -5.13 15.58 6.94
CA PRO A 130 -3.97 14.98 6.29
C PRO A 130 -3.08 14.20 7.27
N VAL A 131 -2.66 13.00 6.87
CA VAL A 131 -1.79 12.15 7.70
C VAL A 131 -0.35 12.55 7.45
N SER A 132 0.33 12.97 8.51
CA SER A 132 1.77 13.24 8.47
C SER A 132 2.55 11.91 8.30
N PRO A 133 3.50 11.83 7.35
CA PRO A 133 4.32 10.64 7.19
C PRO A 133 5.26 10.44 8.38
N ILE A 134 5.69 9.20 8.65
CA ILE A 134 6.69 8.88 9.68
C ILE A 134 7.97 9.70 9.44
N TYR A 135 8.36 9.84 8.17
CA TYR A 135 9.52 10.65 7.78
C TYR A 135 9.48 12.09 8.29
N SER A 136 8.28 12.68 8.44
CA SER A 136 8.13 14.05 8.97
C SER A 136 8.31 14.15 10.48
N MET A 137 8.16 13.02 11.19
CA MET A 137 8.35 12.92 12.64
C MET A 137 9.82 12.64 12.96
N ASP A 138 10.45 11.72 12.21
CA ASP A 138 11.88 11.45 12.29
C ASP A 138 12.41 10.99 10.92
N SER A 139 13.43 11.68 10.42
CA SER A 139 14.08 11.37 9.14
C SER A 139 15.44 10.68 9.31
N SER A 140 15.87 10.38 10.54
CA SER A 140 17.22 9.86 10.81
C SER A 140 17.34 8.40 10.38
N ARG A 141 16.28 7.60 10.59
CA ARG A 141 16.19 6.19 10.23
C ARG A 141 14.98 5.84 9.38
N THR A 142 14.24 6.85 8.92
CA THR A 142 13.08 6.66 8.06
C THR A 142 13.43 6.92 6.60
N ILE A 143 13.15 5.93 5.77
CA ILE A 143 13.22 5.99 4.31
C ILE A 143 11.80 6.14 3.80
N TYR A 144 11.52 7.24 3.10
CA TYR A 144 10.22 7.45 2.46
C TYR A 144 10.28 6.98 1.02
N ALA A 145 9.41 6.07 0.61
CA ALA A 145 9.26 5.62 -0.77
C ALA A 145 7.95 6.17 -1.35
N GLY A 146 8.05 6.95 -2.43
CA GLY A 146 6.91 7.54 -3.13
C GLY A 146 6.85 7.11 -4.60
N THR A 147 5.66 7.21 -5.19
CA THR A 147 5.41 6.81 -6.57
C THR A 147 4.44 7.75 -7.27
N PHE A 148 4.67 8.00 -8.56
CA PHE A 148 3.69 8.72 -9.40
C PHE A 148 2.71 7.78 -10.12
N SER A 149 2.84 6.46 -9.91
CA SER A 149 2.06 5.44 -10.62
C SER A 149 0.56 5.52 -10.31
N LYS A 150 0.21 5.92 -9.08
CA LYS A 150 -1.18 6.04 -8.63
C LYS A 150 -1.73 7.45 -8.79
N THR A 151 -0.87 8.48 -8.76
CA THR A 151 -1.29 9.87 -8.96
C THR A 151 -1.47 10.23 -10.44
N LEU A 152 -0.66 9.64 -11.32
CA LEU A 152 -0.70 9.89 -12.77
C LEU A 152 -1.12 8.63 -13.52
N PHE A 153 -0.16 7.77 -13.86
CA PHE A 153 -0.41 6.51 -14.54
C PHE A 153 0.78 5.56 -14.38
N PRO A 154 0.57 4.23 -14.28
CA PRO A 154 1.64 3.27 -14.00
C PRO A 154 2.76 3.22 -15.06
N ALA A 155 2.42 3.45 -16.33
CA ALA A 155 3.37 3.41 -17.43
C ALA A 155 4.42 4.54 -17.38
N LEU A 156 4.22 5.57 -16.52
CA LEU A 156 5.19 6.64 -16.34
C LEU A 156 6.51 6.12 -15.75
N ARG A 157 6.46 5.07 -14.92
CA ARG A 157 7.64 4.47 -14.26
C ARG A 157 8.56 5.50 -13.60
N ILE A 158 7.97 6.45 -12.88
CA ILE A 158 8.69 7.39 -12.01
C ILE A 158 8.19 7.23 -10.58
N GLY A 159 9.13 7.01 -9.67
CA GLY A 159 8.98 7.12 -8.23
C GLY A 159 10.22 7.78 -7.66
N PHE A 160 10.31 7.81 -6.34
CA PHE A 160 11.46 8.35 -5.64
C PHE A 160 11.59 7.73 -4.25
N VAL A 161 12.80 7.76 -3.72
CA VAL A 161 13.03 7.57 -2.28
C VAL A 161 13.62 8.82 -1.67
N ILE A 162 13.32 9.04 -0.40
CA ILE A 162 14.03 10.01 0.43
C ILE A 162 14.84 9.23 1.44
N LEU A 163 16.16 9.38 1.40
CA LEU A 163 17.09 8.57 2.19
C LEU A 163 17.75 9.39 3.31
N PRO A 164 17.98 8.79 4.49
CA PRO A 164 18.97 9.27 5.43
C PRO A 164 20.35 9.44 4.79
N GLU A 165 21.07 10.51 5.14
CA GLU A 165 22.39 10.84 4.59
C GLU A 165 23.42 9.68 4.62
N PRO A 166 23.50 8.86 5.70
CA PRO A 166 24.43 7.73 5.74
C PRO A 166 24.24 6.68 4.64
N LEU A 167 23.09 6.67 3.98
CA LEU A 167 22.76 5.70 2.92
C LEU A 167 23.09 6.20 1.50
N HIS A 168 23.43 7.47 1.33
CA HIS A 168 23.51 8.11 0.00
C HIS A 168 24.60 7.53 -0.90
N GLU A 169 25.80 7.30 -0.36
CA GLU A 169 26.93 6.80 -1.14
C GLU A 169 26.66 5.39 -1.67
N GLU A 170 26.31 4.47 -0.76
CA GLU A 170 26.06 3.08 -1.11
C GLU A 170 24.80 2.91 -1.97
N TRP A 171 23.77 3.73 -1.74
CA TRP A 171 22.62 3.81 -2.65
C TRP A 171 23.06 4.19 -4.07
N SER A 172 23.87 5.26 -4.20
CA SER A 172 24.32 5.76 -5.51
C SER A 172 25.15 4.72 -6.26
N ARG A 173 26.03 4.02 -5.54
CA ARG A 173 26.81 2.90 -6.08
C ARG A 173 25.89 1.79 -6.62
N ARG A 174 24.94 1.32 -5.82
CA ARG A 174 24.00 0.26 -6.22
C ARG A 174 23.08 0.70 -7.36
N ARG A 175 22.56 1.93 -7.30
CA ARG A 175 21.67 2.51 -8.30
C ARG A 175 22.34 2.58 -9.67
N THR A 176 23.63 2.87 -9.73
CA THR A 176 24.41 2.91 -10.99
C THR A 176 24.29 1.58 -11.75
N PHE A 177 24.40 0.46 -11.06
CA PHE A 177 24.32 -0.88 -11.67
C PHE A 177 22.89 -1.42 -11.78
N ALA A 178 21.90 -0.77 -11.17
CA ALA A 178 20.48 -1.10 -11.28
C ALA A 178 19.75 -0.37 -12.43
N GLY A 179 20.51 0.09 -13.44
CA GLY A 179 19.99 0.75 -14.64
C GLY A 179 20.35 2.22 -14.73
N VAL A 180 21.62 2.57 -14.48
CA VAL A 180 22.34 3.86 -14.73
C VAL A 180 21.54 5.15 -14.52
N GLN A 181 20.50 5.42 -15.32
CA GLN A 181 19.60 6.56 -15.18
C GLN A 181 18.14 6.19 -15.51
N ASN A 182 17.19 6.91 -14.93
CA ASN A 182 15.78 6.84 -15.34
C ASN A 182 15.57 7.57 -16.68
N PRO A 183 14.48 7.27 -17.43
CA PRO A 183 14.17 7.98 -18.66
C PRO A 183 14.11 9.51 -18.45
N MET A 184 14.93 10.25 -19.20
CA MET A 184 15.14 11.69 -18.98
C MET A 184 13.99 12.55 -19.51
N LEU A 185 13.34 12.11 -20.60
CA LEU A 185 12.25 12.86 -21.21
C LEU A 185 11.01 12.90 -20.30
N GLU A 186 10.64 11.76 -19.74
CA GLU A 186 9.52 11.60 -18.81
C GLU A 186 9.76 12.40 -17.53
N GLN A 187 11.00 12.41 -17.03
CA GLN A 187 11.40 13.23 -15.89
C GLN A 187 11.30 14.73 -16.19
N ALA A 188 11.78 15.17 -17.36
CA ALA A 188 11.68 16.57 -17.78
C ALA A 188 10.21 17.01 -17.93
N ALA A 189 9.37 16.16 -18.55
CA ALA A 189 7.94 16.41 -18.68
C ALA A 189 7.24 16.48 -17.32
N LEU A 190 7.54 15.56 -16.40
CA LEU A 190 7.01 15.58 -15.04
C LEU A 190 7.46 16.82 -14.27
N ALA A 191 8.73 17.22 -14.38
CA ALA A 191 9.27 18.41 -13.75
C ALA A 191 8.52 19.66 -14.23
N GLU A 192 8.28 19.79 -15.53
CA GLU A 192 7.49 20.89 -16.09
C GLU A 192 6.02 20.85 -15.62
N PHE A 193 5.42 19.67 -15.55
CA PHE A 193 4.06 19.48 -15.04
C PHE A 193 3.90 19.89 -13.55
N LEU A 194 4.93 19.62 -12.74
CA LEU A 194 5.02 20.03 -11.33
C LEU A 194 5.26 21.54 -11.19
N ARG A 195 6.20 22.10 -11.97
CA ARG A 195 6.57 23.53 -11.96
C ARG A 195 5.41 24.42 -12.40
N SER A 196 4.71 24.01 -13.45
CA SER A 196 3.53 24.71 -14.00
C SER A 196 2.25 24.55 -13.16
N ARG A 197 2.33 23.91 -11.98
CA ARG A 197 1.19 23.67 -11.06
C ARG A 197 0.05 22.84 -11.66
N ARG A 198 0.27 22.19 -12.80
CA ARG A 198 -0.73 21.33 -13.45
C ARG A 198 -1.00 20.07 -12.64
N MET A 199 0.01 19.53 -11.95
CA MET A 199 -0.17 18.44 -10.98
C MET A 199 -1.18 18.79 -9.89
N ASP A 200 -1.09 19.98 -9.28
CA ASP A 200 -2.02 20.40 -8.23
C ASP A 200 -3.47 20.48 -8.75
N LYS A 201 -3.66 20.94 -10.00
CA LYS A 201 -4.97 20.95 -10.67
C LYS A 201 -5.47 19.52 -10.93
N HIS A 202 -4.61 18.66 -11.47
CA HIS A 202 -4.91 17.25 -11.73
C HIS A 202 -5.30 16.50 -10.47
N MET A 203 -4.56 16.67 -9.37
CA MET A 203 -4.86 16.05 -8.07
C MET A 203 -6.21 16.47 -7.49
N ARG A 204 -6.59 17.75 -7.62
CA ARG A 204 -7.94 18.20 -7.20
C ARG A 204 -9.04 17.56 -8.04
N LEU A 205 -8.84 17.48 -9.36
CA LEU A 205 -9.79 16.83 -10.26
C LEU A 205 -9.95 15.35 -9.92
N MET A 206 -8.82 14.63 -9.80
CA MET A 206 -8.84 13.20 -9.54
C MET A 206 -9.38 12.85 -8.15
N ARG A 207 -9.10 13.66 -7.12
CA ARG A 207 -9.69 13.46 -5.80
C ARG A 207 -11.21 13.56 -5.83
N ARG A 208 -11.76 14.48 -6.62
CA ARG A 208 -13.22 14.58 -6.81
C ARG A 208 -13.77 13.35 -7.52
N GLU A 209 -13.17 12.99 -8.66
CA GLU A 209 -13.56 11.82 -9.46
C GLU A 209 -13.55 10.53 -8.63
N TYR A 210 -12.46 10.25 -7.92
CA TYR A 210 -12.35 9.05 -7.11
C TYR A 210 -13.23 9.10 -5.86
N GLY A 211 -13.47 10.29 -5.30
CA GLY A 211 -14.43 10.48 -4.22
C GLY A 211 -15.87 10.15 -4.64
N GLU A 212 -16.28 10.58 -5.84
CA GLU A 212 -17.58 10.24 -6.43
C GLU A 212 -17.70 8.73 -6.65
N LYS A 213 -16.69 8.08 -7.23
CA LYS A 213 -16.67 6.61 -7.41
C LYS A 213 -16.75 5.87 -6.08
N ARG A 214 -16.01 6.31 -5.07
CA ARG A 214 -16.05 5.74 -3.71
C ARG A 214 -17.46 5.84 -3.14
N CYS A 215 -18.09 7.01 -3.20
CA CYS A 215 -19.46 7.19 -2.69
C CYS A 215 -20.46 6.28 -3.43
N LEU A 216 -20.40 6.22 -4.76
CA LEU A 216 -21.25 5.34 -5.55
C LEU A 216 -21.06 3.85 -5.19
N LEU A 217 -19.82 3.41 -5.00
CA LEU A 217 -19.51 2.03 -4.61
C LEU A 217 -20.06 1.71 -3.23
N LEU A 218 -19.82 2.56 -2.22
CA LEU A 218 -20.32 2.36 -0.86
C LEU A 218 -21.85 2.33 -0.83
N SER A 219 -22.52 3.26 -1.53
CA SER A 219 -23.99 3.28 -1.62
C SER A 219 -24.55 2.07 -2.37
N ALA A 220 -23.87 1.59 -3.40
CA ALA A 220 -24.28 0.38 -4.11
C ALA A 220 -24.13 -0.87 -3.24
N ILE A 221 -23.03 -0.99 -2.49
CA ILE A 221 -22.80 -2.09 -1.55
C ILE A 221 -23.89 -2.07 -0.47
N ASP A 222 -24.14 -0.93 0.17
CA ASP A 222 -25.17 -0.78 1.19
C ASP A 222 -26.56 -1.19 0.67
N ARG A 223 -26.95 -0.72 -0.53
CA ARG A 223 -28.24 -1.07 -1.14
C ARG A 223 -28.39 -2.54 -1.49
N VAL A 224 -27.32 -3.18 -1.97
CA VAL A 224 -27.37 -4.56 -2.50
C VAL A 224 -27.15 -5.60 -1.41
N PHE A 225 -26.21 -5.36 -0.49
CA PHE A 225 -25.84 -6.30 0.57
C PHE A 225 -26.57 -6.04 1.89
N GLY A 226 -27.04 -4.81 2.13
CA GLY A 226 -27.62 -4.41 3.42
C GLY A 226 -26.68 -4.74 4.58
N SER A 227 -27.24 -5.31 5.65
CA SER A 227 -26.46 -5.74 6.83
C SER A 227 -25.59 -6.99 6.61
N GLY A 228 -25.63 -7.61 5.41
CA GLY A 228 -24.84 -8.78 5.08
C GLY A 228 -23.37 -8.49 4.77
N ALA A 229 -22.98 -7.22 4.68
CA ALA A 229 -21.60 -6.82 4.44
C ALA A 229 -21.22 -5.54 5.18
N SER A 230 -19.91 -5.34 5.39
CA SER A 230 -19.35 -4.10 5.93
C SER A 230 -18.13 -3.67 5.12
N CYS A 231 -17.89 -2.36 5.03
CA CYS A 231 -16.74 -1.79 4.34
C CYS A 231 -15.75 -1.19 5.34
N GLN A 232 -14.45 -1.35 5.08
CA GLN A 232 -13.34 -0.83 5.87
C GLN A 232 -12.29 -0.20 4.95
N GLY A 233 -11.45 0.68 5.52
CA GLY A 233 -10.27 1.19 4.81
C GLY A 233 -10.55 2.19 3.69
N ASP A 234 -11.71 2.86 3.70
CA ASP A 234 -12.13 3.75 2.61
C ASP A 234 -11.76 5.23 2.84
N ALA A 235 -11.05 5.56 3.92
CA ALA A 235 -10.69 6.94 4.26
C ALA A 235 -9.67 7.57 3.29
N SER A 236 -8.90 6.73 2.60
CA SER A 236 -7.83 7.13 1.69
C SER A 236 -7.76 6.19 0.47
N GLY A 237 -6.97 6.58 -0.51
CA GLY A 237 -6.51 5.72 -1.58
C GLY A 237 -7.50 5.46 -2.70
N LEU A 238 -7.35 4.28 -3.30
CA LEU A 238 -8.11 3.84 -4.49
C LEU A 238 -8.73 2.44 -4.33
N HIS A 239 -8.77 1.94 -3.09
CA HIS A 239 -9.35 0.66 -2.74
C HIS A 239 -10.07 0.73 -1.39
N LEU A 240 -10.89 -0.28 -1.11
CA LEU A 240 -11.49 -0.54 0.20
C LEU A 240 -11.58 -2.05 0.42
N VAL A 241 -11.82 -2.46 1.66
CA VAL A 241 -12.07 -3.85 2.02
C VAL A 241 -13.57 -4.06 2.22
N LEU A 242 -14.13 -5.05 1.53
CA LEU A 242 -15.49 -5.54 1.73
C LEU A 242 -15.45 -6.84 2.54
N GLU A 243 -16.00 -6.82 3.74
CA GLU A 243 -16.22 -8.01 4.56
C GLU A 243 -17.66 -8.49 4.37
N VAL A 244 -17.85 -9.76 4.04
CA VAL A 244 -19.16 -10.36 3.76
C VAL A 244 -19.44 -11.48 4.75
N ALA A 245 -20.57 -11.39 5.45
CA ALA A 245 -20.96 -12.37 6.44
C ALA A 245 -21.14 -13.76 5.80
N GLY A 246 -20.53 -14.79 6.41
CA GLY A 246 -20.60 -16.17 5.93
C GLY A 246 -19.72 -16.48 4.71
N LEU A 247 -19.03 -15.50 4.12
CA LEU A 247 -18.12 -15.73 3.01
C LEU A 247 -16.86 -16.46 3.49
N GLN A 248 -16.45 -17.49 2.74
CA GLN A 248 -15.15 -18.13 2.88
C GLN A 248 -14.50 -18.26 1.51
N CYS A 249 -13.53 -17.40 1.21
CA CYS A 249 -12.79 -17.46 -0.05
C CYS A 249 -11.87 -18.68 -0.08
N GLY A 250 -11.99 -19.51 -1.12
CA GLY A 250 -11.14 -20.67 -1.39
C GLY A 250 -10.15 -20.41 -2.54
N LYS A 251 -9.28 -21.39 -2.83
CA LYS A 251 -8.22 -21.26 -3.85
C LYS A 251 -8.72 -20.95 -5.27
N THR A 252 -9.93 -21.39 -5.62
CA THR A 252 -10.52 -21.17 -6.96
C THR A 252 -11.35 -19.89 -7.04
N PHE A 253 -11.53 -19.17 -5.93
CA PHE A 253 -12.47 -18.04 -5.85
C PHE A 253 -12.17 -16.95 -6.88
N ALA A 254 -10.91 -16.52 -6.99
CA ALA A 254 -10.53 -15.45 -7.92
C ALA A 254 -10.82 -15.81 -9.38
N ALA A 255 -10.48 -17.04 -9.80
CA ALA A 255 -10.74 -17.53 -11.15
C ALA A 255 -12.24 -17.62 -11.44
N GLU A 256 -13.03 -18.21 -10.53
CA GLU A 256 -14.48 -18.35 -10.70
C GLU A 256 -15.22 -17.01 -10.67
N SER A 257 -14.73 -16.03 -9.88
CA SER A 257 -15.29 -14.68 -9.89
C SER A 257 -15.13 -14.05 -11.27
N LEU A 258 -13.94 -14.19 -11.88
CA LEU A 258 -13.62 -13.64 -13.18
C LEU A 258 -14.49 -14.27 -14.28
N GLU A 259 -14.69 -15.59 -14.24
CA GLU A 259 -15.61 -16.30 -15.14
C GLU A 259 -17.06 -15.82 -14.98
N ALA A 260 -17.46 -15.42 -13.78
CA ALA A 260 -18.76 -14.81 -13.51
C ALA A 260 -18.85 -13.32 -13.94
N GLY A 261 -17.79 -12.77 -14.53
CA GLY A 261 -17.76 -11.40 -15.06
C GLY A 261 -17.38 -10.33 -14.04
N VAL A 262 -16.90 -10.71 -12.84
CA VAL A 262 -16.47 -9.78 -11.80
C VAL A 262 -15.08 -10.15 -11.29
N ARG A 263 -14.17 -9.19 -11.23
CA ARG A 263 -12.84 -9.44 -10.67
C ARG A 263 -12.83 -9.12 -9.18
N ALA A 264 -12.86 -10.14 -8.33
CA ALA A 264 -12.76 -9.99 -6.88
C ALA A 264 -11.45 -10.60 -6.38
N TYR A 265 -10.76 -9.87 -5.50
CA TYR A 265 -9.48 -10.28 -4.92
C TYR A 265 -9.67 -10.67 -3.46
N PRO A 266 -9.61 -11.96 -3.11
CA PRO A 266 -9.62 -12.40 -1.71
C PRO A 266 -8.48 -11.76 -0.93
N LEU A 267 -8.79 -11.18 0.24
CA LEU A 267 -7.77 -10.55 1.08
C LEU A 267 -6.73 -11.57 1.56
N ILE A 268 -7.13 -12.83 1.73
CA ILE A 268 -6.26 -13.94 2.10
C ILE A 268 -5.07 -14.13 1.13
N GLU A 269 -5.17 -13.73 -0.14
CA GLU A 269 -4.05 -13.80 -1.10
C GLU A 269 -2.91 -12.81 -0.79
N TYR A 270 -3.13 -11.88 0.14
CA TYR A 270 -2.16 -10.90 0.63
C TYR A 270 -1.56 -11.27 1.99
N CYS A 271 -1.91 -12.45 2.54
CA CYS A 271 -1.40 -12.96 3.81
C CYS A 271 -0.19 -13.88 3.55
N HIS A 272 0.85 -13.77 4.38
CA HIS A 272 2.13 -14.42 4.13
C HIS A 272 2.51 -15.53 5.11
N ASP A 273 1.92 -15.55 6.30
CA ASP A 273 2.24 -16.50 7.37
C ASP A 273 1.46 -17.82 7.28
N GLY A 274 0.51 -17.93 6.34
CA GLY A 274 -0.33 -19.12 6.19
C GLY A 274 -1.29 -19.36 7.38
N GLU A 275 -1.36 -18.42 8.33
CA GLU A 275 -2.30 -18.43 9.45
C GLU A 275 -3.67 -17.94 8.98
N ASP A 276 -4.29 -18.75 8.13
CA ASP A 276 -5.52 -18.43 7.40
C ASP A 276 -6.77 -18.27 8.28
N GLY A 277 -6.75 -18.82 9.50
CA GLY A 277 -7.95 -19.12 10.29
C GLY A 277 -8.36 -18.07 11.32
N GLU A 278 -7.43 -17.32 11.91
CA GLU A 278 -7.73 -16.53 13.12
C GLU A 278 -8.22 -15.10 12.84
N ASN A 279 -7.85 -14.50 11.71
CA ASN A 279 -8.07 -13.07 11.46
C ASN A 279 -9.26 -12.77 10.53
N GLY A 280 -10.00 -13.80 10.10
CA GLY A 280 -11.19 -13.64 9.24
C GLY A 280 -10.88 -13.14 7.83
N PHE A 281 -9.64 -13.22 7.33
CA PHE A 281 -9.28 -12.69 6.01
C PHE A 281 -9.99 -13.41 4.85
N ARG A 282 -10.47 -14.64 5.05
CA ARG A 282 -11.27 -15.39 4.08
C ARG A 282 -12.67 -14.81 3.84
N SER A 283 -13.21 -13.99 4.75
CA SER A 283 -14.49 -13.29 4.54
C SER A 283 -14.33 -11.92 3.89
N LYS A 284 -13.10 -11.53 3.54
CA LYS A 284 -12.76 -10.19 3.08
C LYS A 284 -12.29 -10.16 1.62
N LEU A 285 -12.75 -9.15 0.90
CA LEU A 285 -12.40 -8.87 -0.49
C LEU A 285 -11.77 -7.49 -0.61
N LEU A 286 -10.68 -7.38 -1.36
CA LEU A 286 -10.09 -6.11 -1.76
C LEU A 286 -10.80 -5.60 -3.02
N LEU A 287 -11.42 -4.43 -2.92
CA LEU A 287 -12.14 -3.77 -4.02
C LEU A 287 -11.42 -2.49 -4.45
N GLY A 288 -10.74 -2.53 -5.59
CA GLY A 288 -10.16 -1.35 -6.22
C GLY A 288 -11.20 -0.58 -7.02
N TYR A 289 -11.41 0.71 -6.73
CA TYR A 289 -12.45 1.51 -7.39
C TYR A 289 -11.94 2.57 -8.36
N GLY A 290 -10.63 2.87 -8.37
CA GLY A 290 -10.08 3.94 -9.22
C GLY A 290 -10.36 3.75 -10.72
N HIS A 291 -10.38 2.50 -11.20
CA HIS A 291 -10.57 2.14 -12.61
C HIS A 291 -12.04 1.94 -13.02
N LEU A 292 -12.99 1.99 -12.08
CA LEU A 292 -14.39 1.70 -12.36
C LEU A 292 -15.04 2.82 -13.17
N ASP A 293 -15.95 2.44 -14.06
CA ASP A 293 -16.89 3.35 -14.71
C ASP A 293 -18.05 3.64 -13.74
N PRO A 294 -18.28 4.91 -13.32
CA PRO A 294 -19.36 5.29 -12.43
C PRO A 294 -20.73 4.73 -12.82
N ALA A 295 -21.03 4.68 -14.12
CA ALA A 295 -22.33 4.21 -14.62
C ALA A 295 -22.55 2.70 -14.42
N ARG A 296 -21.46 1.94 -14.24
CA ARG A 296 -21.50 0.48 -14.11
C ARG A 296 -21.31 -0.02 -12.70
N ILE A 297 -20.94 0.84 -11.74
CA ILE A 297 -20.64 0.42 -10.37
C ILE A 297 -21.79 -0.38 -9.77
N GLU A 298 -23.02 0.11 -9.85
CA GLU A 298 -24.18 -0.57 -9.25
C GLU A 298 -24.49 -1.93 -9.92
N GLU A 299 -24.33 -2.01 -11.24
CA GLU A 299 -24.44 -3.27 -11.99
C GLU A 299 -23.38 -4.28 -11.51
N GLN A 300 -22.12 -3.87 -11.42
CA GLN A 300 -21.01 -4.73 -11.01
C GLN A 300 -21.16 -5.23 -9.57
N VAL A 301 -21.67 -4.40 -8.65
CA VAL A 301 -21.96 -4.80 -7.28
C VAL A 301 -23.07 -5.86 -7.24
N ARG A 302 -24.10 -5.77 -8.08
CA ARG A 302 -25.13 -6.82 -8.20
C ARG A 302 -24.56 -8.14 -8.74
N ILE A 303 -23.68 -8.08 -9.74
CA ILE A 303 -22.99 -9.26 -10.28
C ILE A 303 -22.14 -9.91 -9.19
N LEU A 304 -21.38 -9.12 -8.43
CA LEU A 304 -20.62 -9.59 -7.28
C LEU A 304 -21.53 -10.30 -6.26
N HIS A 305 -22.61 -9.64 -5.84
CA HIS A 305 -23.57 -10.21 -4.89
C HIS A 305 -24.15 -11.55 -5.38
N ALA A 306 -24.59 -11.63 -6.63
CA ALA A 306 -25.11 -12.86 -7.22
C ALA A 306 -24.07 -13.98 -7.31
N PHE A 307 -22.81 -13.64 -7.60
CA PHE A 307 -21.70 -14.59 -7.55
C PHE A 307 -21.48 -15.11 -6.12
N LEU A 308 -21.40 -14.22 -5.12
CA LEU A 308 -21.17 -14.60 -3.73
C LEU A 308 -22.30 -15.48 -3.17
N ALA A 309 -23.56 -15.18 -3.50
CA ALA A 309 -24.71 -16.00 -3.10
C ALA A 309 -24.59 -17.44 -3.63
N ARG A 310 -24.20 -17.61 -4.90
CA ARG A 310 -23.96 -18.93 -5.52
C ARG A 310 -22.74 -19.63 -4.92
N TRP A 311 -21.67 -18.87 -4.63
CA TRP A 311 -20.46 -19.38 -4.00
C TRP A 311 -20.77 -19.97 -2.61
N MET A 312 -21.38 -19.18 -1.73
CA MET A 312 -21.73 -19.60 -0.37
C MET A 312 -22.72 -20.77 -0.36
N SER A 313 -23.70 -20.79 -1.27
CA SER A 313 -24.65 -21.90 -1.39
C SER A 313 -23.98 -23.23 -1.74
N ARG A 314 -22.86 -23.21 -2.50
CA ARG A 314 -22.09 -24.43 -2.80
C ARG A 314 -21.27 -24.88 -1.61
N GLN A 315 -20.69 -23.95 -0.86
CA GLN A 315 -19.91 -24.27 0.34
C GLN A 315 -20.76 -24.92 1.45
N ALA A 316 -22.01 -24.48 1.61
CA ALA A 316 -22.93 -25.08 2.60
C ALA A 316 -23.40 -26.51 2.26
N ARG A 317 -23.09 -27.02 1.06
CA ARG A 317 -23.47 -28.37 0.58
C ARG A 317 -22.32 -29.40 0.68
N ILE A 318 -21.12 -28.96 1.05
CA ILE A 318 -19.92 -29.77 1.24
C ILE A 318 -19.74 -29.97 2.74
#